data_AF-A0A655ACQ6-F1
#
_entry.id   AF-A0A655ACQ6-F1
#
_cell.length_a   1.000
_cell.length_b   1.000
_cell.length_c   1.000
_cell.angle_alpha   90.00
_cell.angle_beta   90.00
_cell.angle_gamma   90.00
#
_symmetry.space_group_name_H-M   'P 1'
#
loop_
_entity.id
_entity.type
_entity.pdbx_description
1 polymer ?
#
loop_
_entity_poly.entity_id
_entity_poly.type
_entity_poly.pdbx_seq_one_letter_code
_entity_poly.pdbx_strand_id
1 'polypeptide(L)'
;MQVRDYHITIKGVDGAGRRYHALNPDVFYWAHATFFVGTLHVAERFCGGLTEAQRRQLFDEHVQWYRMYGMSMRPVPATWEEFQDYWDHMCRNVLENNFAARAVLDLTELPKPPFAQRVPDWLWAAPRKLLARFFVWLTVGLYDPPVRELMGYRWLRRDEWLHRRFGDIVRLVFALVPFRFRKHPRARAGWDRATGRIPADAPLVQTPARNLPPPDERDNPTHYCPKV
;
A
#
# COMPACT_ATOMS: atom_id res chain seq x y z
N MET A 1 -1.12 -9.67 -17.95
CA MET A 1 -2.17 -8.99 -17.14
C MET A 1 -1.68 -7.56 -16.96
N GLN A 2 -2.54 -6.56 -17.21
CA GLN A 2 -2.14 -5.15 -17.33
C GLN A 2 -1.18 -4.67 -16.21
N VAL A 3 -1.42 -5.03 -14.95
CA VAL A 3 -0.55 -4.61 -13.83
C VAL A 3 0.88 -5.15 -13.94
N ARG A 4 1.06 -6.43 -14.26
CA ARG A 4 2.38 -7.02 -14.47
C ARG A 4 3.09 -6.35 -15.64
N ASP A 5 2.34 -6.09 -16.71
CA ASP A 5 2.92 -5.59 -17.96
C ASP A 5 3.41 -4.13 -17.80
N TYR A 6 2.83 -3.34 -16.88
CA TYR A 6 3.35 -2.03 -16.47
C TYR A 6 4.76 -2.06 -15.85
N HIS A 7 5.23 -3.23 -15.40
CA HIS A 7 6.53 -3.38 -14.74
C HIS A 7 7.65 -3.87 -15.67
N ILE A 8 7.35 -4.10 -16.97
CA ILE A 8 8.31 -4.65 -17.93
C ILE A 8 9.53 -3.75 -18.12
N THR A 9 9.34 -2.43 -18.12
CA THR A 9 10.40 -1.46 -18.41
C THR A 9 11.12 -0.98 -17.13
N ILE A 10 10.64 -1.37 -15.95
CA ILE A 10 11.19 -0.94 -14.66
C ILE A 10 12.39 -1.82 -14.28
N LYS A 11 13.59 -1.33 -14.61
CA LYS A 11 14.87 -2.02 -14.37
C LYS A 11 16.02 -1.01 -14.33
N GLY A 12 17.14 -1.40 -13.74
CA GLY A 12 18.30 -0.54 -13.67
C GLY A 12 19.47 -1.16 -12.92
N VAL A 13 20.37 -0.30 -12.47
CA VAL A 13 21.50 -0.61 -11.61
C VAL A 13 21.42 0.28 -10.38
N ASP A 14 21.58 -0.28 -9.20
CA ASP A 14 21.53 0.48 -7.95
C ASP A 14 22.87 1.15 -7.62
N GLY A 15 22.91 1.90 -6.51
CA GLY A 15 24.11 2.62 -6.07
C GLY A 15 25.31 1.72 -5.69
N ALA A 16 25.10 0.41 -5.54
CA ALA A 16 26.14 -0.58 -5.29
C ALA A 16 26.55 -1.35 -6.56
N GLY A 17 26.00 -1.00 -7.73
CA GLY A 17 26.29 -1.67 -9.00
C GLY A 17 25.47 -2.94 -9.26
N ARG A 18 24.48 -3.26 -8.41
CA ARG A 18 23.63 -4.45 -8.57
C ARG A 18 22.53 -4.18 -9.60
N ARG A 19 22.35 -5.09 -10.54
CA ARG A 19 21.25 -5.02 -11.51
C ARG A 19 19.93 -5.39 -10.84
N TYR A 20 18.87 -4.63 -11.11
CA TYR A 20 17.52 -4.96 -10.66
C TYR A 20 16.52 -4.94 -11.82
N HIS A 21 15.43 -5.68 -11.63
CA HIS A 21 14.29 -5.70 -12.53
C HIS A 21 13.01 -5.90 -11.70
N ALA A 22 11.97 -5.11 -11.93
CA ALA A 22 10.73 -5.18 -11.14
C ALA A 22 10.04 -6.54 -11.24
N LEU A 23 10.14 -7.21 -12.40
CA LEU A 23 9.68 -8.59 -12.62
C LEU A 23 10.65 -9.69 -12.15
N ASN A 24 11.69 -9.38 -11.39
CA ASN A 24 12.39 -10.44 -10.64
C ASN A 24 11.38 -11.08 -9.66
N PRO A 25 11.22 -12.41 -9.62
CA PRO A 25 10.19 -13.05 -8.78
C PRO A 25 10.28 -12.69 -7.29
N ASP A 26 11.49 -12.66 -6.72
CA ASP A 26 11.69 -12.38 -5.30
C ASP A 26 11.31 -10.92 -4.98
N VAL A 27 11.69 -9.98 -5.85
CA VAL A 27 11.35 -8.55 -5.74
C VAL A 27 9.85 -8.32 -5.92
N PHE A 28 9.24 -8.94 -6.93
CA PHE A 28 7.83 -8.78 -7.23
C PHE A 28 6.97 -9.38 -6.12
N TYR A 29 7.33 -10.56 -5.61
CA TYR A 29 6.61 -11.15 -4.47
C TYR A 29 6.75 -10.30 -3.22
N TRP A 30 7.94 -9.79 -2.89
CA TRP A 30 8.13 -8.91 -1.73
C TRP A 30 7.15 -7.72 -1.75
N ALA A 31 7.03 -7.02 -2.88
CA ALA A 31 6.08 -5.92 -3.02
C ALA A 31 4.63 -6.37 -2.70
N HIS A 32 4.23 -7.56 -3.13
CA HIS A 32 2.87 -8.07 -2.87
C HIS A 32 2.68 -8.58 -1.44
N ALA A 33 3.73 -9.15 -0.83
CA ALA A 33 3.73 -9.50 0.59
C ALA A 33 3.48 -8.25 1.46
N THR A 34 4.06 -7.09 1.09
CA THR A 34 3.78 -5.83 1.81
C THR A 34 2.33 -5.35 1.69
N PHE A 35 1.63 -5.65 0.58
CA PHE A 35 0.20 -5.35 0.43
C PHE A 35 -0.66 -6.22 1.35
N PHE A 36 -0.29 -7.50 1.47
CA PHE A 36 -0.93 -8.42 2.41
C PHE A 36 -0.70 -7.99 3.87
N VAL A 37 0.54 -7.74 4.27
CA VAL A 37 0.84 -7.28 5.65
C VAL A 37 0.24 -5.92 5.95
N GLY A 38 0.20 -5.00 4.98
CA GLY A 38 -0.53 -3.75 5.09
C GLY A 38 -2.02 -3.96 5.40
N THR A 39 -2.64 -4.99 4.82
CA THR A 39 -4.03 -5.37 5.11
C THR A 39 -4.18 -5.87 6.55
N LEU A 40 -3.25 -6.72 7.02
CA LEU A 40 -3.23 -7.19 8.42
C LEU A 40 -3.09 -6.02 9.40
N HIS A 41 -2.12 -5.13 9.16
CA HIS A 41 -1.92 -3.95 10.01
C HIS A 41 -3.14 -3.03 10.02
N VAL A 42 -3.78 -2.81 8.87
CA VAL A 42 -5.01 -2.00 8.83
C VAL A 42 -6.11 -2.64 9.66
N ALA A 43 -6.31 -3.95 9.53
CA ALA A 43 -7.33 -4.65 10.31
C ALA A 43 -7.04 -4.58 11.82
N GLU A 44 -5.79 -4.78 12.22
CA GLU A 44 -5.36 -4.75 13.62
C GLU A 44 -5.38 -3.36 14.25
N ARG A 45 -5.05 -2.33 13.50
CA ARG A 45 -4.91 -0.96 14.00
C ARG A 45 -6.21 -0.16 13.87
N PHE A 46 -7.00 -0.40 12.83
CA PHE A 46 -8.12 0.46 12.45
C PHE A 46 -9.47 -0.26 12.38
N CYS A 47 -9.51 -1.60 12.43
CA CYS A 47 -10.76 -2.36 12.28
C CYS A 47 -11.13 -3.25 13.46
N GLY A 48 -10.36 -3.22 14.56
CA GLY A 48 -10.69 -3.93 15.79
C GLY A 48 -10.01 -5.29 15.97
N GLY A 49 -9.06 -5.66 15.10
CA GLY A 49 -8.27 -6.88 15.24
C GLY A 49 -8.70 -8.01 14.30
N LEU A 50 -7.84 -9.04 14.26
CA LEU A 50 -8.07 -10.30 13.57
C LEU A 50 -7.81 -11.45 14.55
N THR A 51 -8.61 -12.51 14.44
CA THR A 51 -8.30 -13.79 15.07
C THR A 51 -7.21 -14.50 14.28
N GLU A 52 -6.57 -15.50 14.89
CA GLU A 52 -5.53 -16.28 14.21
C GLU A 52 -6.07 -17.04 13.00
N ALA A 53 -7.28 -17.59 13.11
CA ALA A 53 -7.95 -18.24 11.98
C ALA A 53 -8.19 -17.27 10.82
N GLN A 54 -8.54 -16.01 11.11
CA GLN A 54 -8.72 -14.98 10.07
C GLN A 54 -7.40 -14.59 9.41
N ARG A 55 -6.28 -14.52 10.17
CA ARG A 55 -4.95 -14.27 9.57
C ARG A 55 -4.56 -15.37 8.60
N ARG A 56 -4.76 -16.64 8.98
CA ARG A 56 -4.50 -17.80 8.12
C ARG A 56 -5.37 -17.82 6.87
N GLN A 57 -6.66 -17.53 7.01
CA GLN A 57 -7.55 -17.39 5.86
C GLN A 57 -7.08 -16.27 4.92
N LEU A 58 -6.75 -15.09 5.45
CA LEU A 58 -6.23 -14.00 4.64
C LEU A 58 -4.89 -14.35 3.99
N PHE A 59 -4.06 -15.15 4.64
CA PHE A 59 -2.86 -15.71 4.02
C PHE A 59 -3.23 -16.60 2.83
N ASP A 60 -4.12 -17.57 2.97
CA ASP A 60 -4.50 -18.43 1.84
C ASP A 60 -5.09 -17.62 0.67
N GLU A 61 -5.90 -16.59 0.98
CA GLU A 61 -6.46 -15.66 0.00
C GLU A 61 -5.38 -14.80 -0.68
N HIS A 62 -4.36 -14.33 0.06
CA HIS A 62 -3.26 -13.57 -0.53
C HIS A 62 -2.45 -14.42 -1.52
N VAL A 63 -2.24 -15.71 -1.23
CA VAL A 63 -1.56 -16.64 -2.15
C VAL A 63 -2.39 -16.82 -3.43
N GLN A 64 -3.70 -17.00 -3.31
CA GLN A 64 -4.59 -17.09 -4.46
C GLN A 64 -4.58 -15.82 -5.30
N TRP A 65 -4.64 -14.65 -4.65
CA TRP A 65 -4.54 -13.36 -5.32
C TRP A 65 -3.19 -13.20 -6.04
N TYR A 66 -2.08 -13.57 -5.41
CA TYR A 66 -0.76 -13.46 -6.03
C TYR A 66 -0.63 -14.35 -7.28
N ARG A 67 -1.20 -15.57 -7.26
CA ARG A 67 -1.23 -16.46 -8.43
C ARG A 67 -1.87 -15.81 -9.66
N MET A 68 -2.81 -14.88 -9.47
CA MET A 68 -3.45 -14.18 -10.58
C MET A 68 -2.44 -13.34 -11.39
N TYR A 69 -1.33 -12.87 -10.81
CA TYR A 69 -0.34 -12.12 -11.57
C TYR A 69 0.43 -12.96 -12.61
N GLY A 70 0.33 -14.30 -12.55
CA GLY A 70 1.04 -15.21 -13.46
C GLY A 70 2.56 -15.15 -13.30
N MET A 71 3.02 -14.77 -12.11
CA MET A 71 4.43 -14.76 -11.72
C MET A 71 4.85 -16.11 -11.13
N SER A 72 6.16 -16.34 -11.03
CA SER A 72 6.67 -17.55 -10.38
C SER A 72 6.20 -17.61 -8.92
N MET A 73 5.78 -18.80 -8.48
CA MET A 73 5.41 -19.09 -7.10
C MET A 73 6.58 -19.53 -6.22
N ARG A 74 7.79 -19.70 -6.79
CA ARG A 74 9.01 -20.06 -6.05
C ARG A 74 9.25 -19.24 -4.78
N PRO A 75 9.10 -17.89 -4.78
CA PRO A 75 9.37 -17.08 -3.60
C PRO A 75 8.23 -17.08 -2.56
N VAL A 76 7.08 -17.70 -2.86
CA VAL A 76 5.89 -17.63 -2.02
C VAL A 76 5.94 -18.72 -0.95
N PRO A 77 5.92 -18.37 0.35
CA PRO A 77 5.81 -19.34 1.44
C PRO A 77 4.59 -20.25 1.28
N ALA A 78 4.71 -21.51 1.64
CA ALA A 78 3.65 -22.49 1.50
C ALA A 78 2.63 -22.45 2.65
N THR A 79 3.06 -21.94 3.81
CA THR A 79 2.24 -21.86 5.03
C THR A 79 2.34 -20.48 5.68
N TRP A 80 1.38 -20.20 6.57
CA TRP A 80 1.35 -18.96 7.34
C TRP A 80 2.59 -18.82 8.24
N GLU A 81 3.05 -19.91 8.84
CA GLU A 81 4.26 -19.95 9.66
C GLU A 81 5.51 -19.62 8.84
N GLU A 82 5.69 -20.27 7.68
CA GLU A 82 6.80 -19.96 6.78
C GLU A 82 6.76 -18.50 6.31
N PHE A 83 5.56 -17.93 6.19
CA PHE A 83 5.41 -16.52 5.86
C PHE A 83 5.85 -15.60 6.99
N GLN A 84 5.54 -15.95 8.24
CA GLN A 84 6.03 -15.19 9.40
C GLN A 84 7.56 -15.19 9.44
N ASP A 85 8.19 -16.34 9.21
CA ASP A 85 9.65 -16.47 9.14
C ASP A 85 10.23 -15.68 7.95
N TYR A 86 9.61 -15.79 6.77
CA TYR A 86 9.99 -15.00 5.59
C TYR A 86 9.92 -13.49 5.87
N TRP A 87 8.83 -13.02 6.48
CA TRP A 87 8.63 -11.61 6.78
C TRP A 87 9.64 -11.08 7.80
N ASP A 88 9.88 -11.83 8.88
CA ASP A 88 10.90 -11.46 9.88
C ASP A 88 12.30 -11.44 9.26
N HIS A 89 12.64 -12.43 8.42
CA HIS A 89 13.90 -12.46 7.69
C HIS A 89 14.08 -11.24 6.79
N MET A 90 13.05 -10.89 5.99
CA MET A 90 13.08 -9.71 5.14
C MET A 90 13.32 -8.44 5.95
N CYS A 91 12.58 -8.25 7.04
CA CYS A 91 12.66 -7.05 7.87
C CYS A 91 14.01 -6.90 8.59
N ARG A 92 14.64 -7.99 9.01
CA ARG A 92 15.90 -7.97 9.78
C ARG A 92 17.16 -8.03 8.94
N ASN A 93 17.12 -8.72 7.80
CA ASN A 93 18.34 -9.13 7.10
C ASN A 93 18.42 -8.64 5.65
N VAL A 94 17.28 -8.31 5.02
CA VAL A 94 17.25 -7.98 3.57
C VAL A 94 17.00 -6.51 3.32
N LEU A 95 16.13 -5.88 4.11
CA LEU A 95 15.83 -4.47 3.90
C LEU A 95 17.04 -3.57 4.16
N GLU A 96 17.21 -2.59 3.28
CA GLU A 96 18.28 -1.60 3.34
C GLU A 96 17.71 -0.20 3.53
N ASN A 97 18.35 0.59 4.40
CA ASN A 97 18.08 2.01 4.51
C ASN A 97 18.76 2.76 3.35
N ASN A 98 18.03 2.94 2.25
CA ASN A 98 18.51 3.60 1.04
C ASN A 98 17.75 4.90 0.70
N PHE A 99 18.23 5.62 -0.32
CA PHE A 99 17.62 6.89 -0.76
C PHE A 99 16.13 6.74 -1.09
N ALA A 100 15.73 5.71 -1.84
CA ALA A 100 14.34 5.53 -2.23
C ALA A 100 13.44 5.31 -1.00
N ALA A 101 13.88 4.51 -0.02
CA ALA A 101 13.17 4.29 1.23
C ALA A 101 13.01 5.59 2.05
N ARG A 102 14.02 6.48 2.01
CA ARG A 102 13.97 7.78 2.69
C ARG A 102 13.11 8.80 1.96
N ALA A 103 13.20 8.85 0.64
CA ALA A 103 12.48 9.80 -0.20
C ALA A 103 10.96 9.66 -0.05
N VAL A 104 10.45 8.42 0.10
CA VAL A 104 9.01 8.17 0.33
C VAL A 104 8.51 8.73 1.68
N LEU A 105 9.40 8.84 2.67
CA LEU A 105 9.09 9.45 3.97
C LEU A 105 9.36 10.97 3.98
N ASP A 106 10.00 11.51 2.95
CA ASP A 106 10.20 12.95 2.79
C ASP A 106 8.94 13.61 2.22
N LEU A 107 8.06 13.98 3.14
CA LEU A 107 6.81 14.66 2.84
C LEU A 107 6.96 16.19 2.86
N THR A 108 8.20 16.70 2.79
CA THR A 108 8.49 18.14 2.83
C THR A 108 8.11 18.87 1.55
N GLU A 109 7.77 18.16 0.48
CA GLU A 109 7.29 18.75 -0.78
C GLU A 109 5.92 18.21 -1.22
N LEU A 110 5.09 17.76 -0.26
CA LEU A 110 3.73 17.27 -0.54
C LEU A 110 2.93 18.28 -1.40
N PRO A 111 2.60 17.93 -2.66
CA PRO A 111 1.84 18.80 -3.54
C PRO A 111 0.40 18.95 -3.02
N LYS A 112 -0.25 20.06 -3.38
CA LYS A 112 -1.67 20.26 -3.05
C LYS A 112 -2.50 19.14 -3.70
N PRO A 113 -3.34 18.42 -2.94
CA PRO A 113 -4.20 17.42 -3.52
C PRO A 113 -5.22 18.07 -4.47
N PRO A 114 -5.76 17.33 -5.46
CA PRO A 114 -6.67 17.89 -6.47
C PRO A 114 -7.88 18.66 -5.91
N PHE A 115 -8.39 18.28 -4.74
CA PHE A 115 -9.52 18.97 -4.10
C PHE A 115 -9.13 20.31 -3.44
N ALA A 116 -7.84 20.54 -3.16
CA ALA A 116 -7.32 21.73 -2.50
C ALA A 116 -6.60 22.69 -3.45
N GLN A 117 -6.72 22.50 -4.77
CA GLN A 117 -6.03 23.33 -5.78
C GLN A 117 -6.36 24.83 -5.66
N ARG A 118 -7.54 25.16 -5.14
CA ARG A 118 -8.00 26.54 -4.91
C ARG A 118 -7.44 27.19 -3.65
N VAL A 119 -6.76 26.44 -2.79
CA VAL A 119 -6.13 26.97 -1.57
C VAL A 119 -4.83 27.69 -1.94
N PRO A 120 -4.61 28.95 -1.51
CA PRO A 120 -3.35 29.66 -1.72
C PRO A 120 -2.15 28.89 -1.15
N ASP A 121 -1.00 28.95 -1.82
CA ASP A 121 0.17 28.13 -1.47
C ASP A 121 0.70 28.38 -0.06
N TRP A 122 0.70 29.65 0.39
CA TRP A 122 1.13 30.00 1.74
C TRP A 122 0.21 29.40 2.82
N LEU A 123 -1.09 29.31 2.55
CA LEU A 123 -2.08 28.73 3.46
C LEU A 123 -1.99 27.21 3.48
N TRP A 124 -1.56 26.58 2.39
CA TRP A 124 -1.24 25.16 2.34
C TRP A 124 0.11 24.82 3.00
N ALA A 125 1.12 25.66 2.79
CA ALA A 125 2.47 25.46 3.30
C ALA A 125 2.55 25.51 4.83
N ALA A 126 1.74 26.35 5.47
CA ALA A 126 1.73 26.53 6.92
C ALA A 126 1.44 25.23 7.71
N PRO A 127 0.34 24.48 7.47
CA PRO A 127 0.07 23.23 8.17
C PRO A 127 0.91 22.04 7.65
N ARG A 128 1.50 22.14 6.45
CA ARG A 128 2.15 21.01 5.76
C ARG A 128 3.25 20.35 6.58
N LYS A 129 4.07 21.10 7.31
CA LYS A 129 5.15 20.53 8.15
C LYS A 129 4.62 19.69 9.30
N LEU A 130 3.52 20.10 9.92
CA LEU A 130 2.86 19.33 10.99
C LEU A 130 2.19 18.08 10.41
N LEU A 131 1.53 18.23 9.27
CA LEU A 131 0.89 17.12 8.56
C LEU A 131 1.91 16.07 8.10
N ALA A 132 3.05 16.49 7.56
CA ALA A 132 4.16 15.61 7.19
C ALA A 132 4.67 14.82 8.40
N ARG A 133 4.93 15.47 9.53
CA ARG A 133 5.34 14.80 10.78
C ARG A 133 4.31 13.78 11.26
N PHE A 134 3.03 14.15 11.18
CA PHE A 134 1.93 13.26 11.55
C PHE A 134 1.86 12.02 10.63
N PHE A 135 1.96 12.19 9.31
CA PHE A 135 1.95 11.06 8.37
C PHE A 135 3.18 10.17 8.54
N VAL A 136 4.36 10.74 8.74
CA VAL A 136 5.57 9.95 9.03
C VAL A 136 5.38 9.17 10.33
N TRP A 137 4.88 9.80 11.41
CA TRP A 137 4.57 9.11 12.65
C TRP A 137 3.54 7.98 12.48
N LEU A 138 2.48 8.23 11.70
CA LEU A 138 1.44 7.25 11.42
C LEU A 138 2.01 6.04 10.67
N THR A 139 2.81 6.27 9.62
CA THR A 139 3.47 5.23 8.82
C THR A 139 4.51 4.46 9.63
N VAL A 140 5.38 5.15 10.35
CA VAL A 140 6.42 4.52 11.20
C VAL A 140 5.80 3.68 12.31
N GLY A 141 4.64 4.09 12.85
CA GLY A 141 3.90 3.29 13.83
C GLY A 141 3.30 1.99 13.28
N LEU A 142 3.26 1.82 11.96
CA LEU A 142 2.87 0.57 11.29
C LEU A 142 4.06 -0.33 10.96
N TYR A 143 5.30 0.17 11.02
CA TYR A 143 6.47 -0.65 10.78
C TYR A 143 6.74 -1.61 11.93
N ASP A 144 7.28 -2.78 11.61
CA ASP A 144 7.79 -3.70 12.62
C ASP A 144 9.06 -3.13 13.29
N PRO A 145 9.33 -3.50 14.55
CA PRO A 145 10.50 -3.01 15.29
C PRO A 145 11.83 -3.02 14.50
N PRO A 146 12.24 -4.12 13.82
CA PRO A 146 13.49 -4.14 13.07
C PRO A 146 13.54 -3.11 11.93
N VAL A 147 12.41 -2.82 11.27
CA VAL A 147 12.35 -1.80 10.21
C VAL A 147 12.49 -0.40 10.80
N ARG A 148 11.88 -0.14 11.97
CA ARG A 148 12.06 1.14 12.67
C ARG A 148 13.50 1.36 13.10
N GLU A 149 14.14 0.33 13.65
CA GLU A 149 15.54 0.35 14.06
C GLU A 149 16.47 0.60 12.87
N LEU A 150 16.30 -0.14 11.77
CA LEU A 150 17.01 0.05 10.51
C LEU A 150 16.90 1.49 9.98
N MET A 151 15.71 2.09 10.12
CA MET A 151 15.43 3.45 9.69
C MET A 151 15.76 4.50 10.76
N GLY A 152 16.30 4.12 11.91
CA GLY A 152 16.71 5.04 12.99
C GLY A 152 15.55 5.73 13.71
N TYR A 153 14.34 5.17 13.66
CA TYR A 153 13.18 5.71 14.37
C TYR A 153 13.07 5.11 15.76
N ARG A 154 13.07 5.98 16.78
CA ARG A 154 12.74 5.60 18.15
C ARG A 154 11.23 5.53 18.32
N TRP A 155 10.72 4.43 18.86
CA TRP A 155 9.30 4.24 19.16
C TRP A 155 9.10 3.98 20.64
N LEU A 156 8.46 4.92 21.35
CA LEU A 156 8.23 4.84 22.78
C LEU A 156 6.88 4.17 23.08
N ARG A 157 6.72 3.72 24.34
CA ARG A 157 5.43 3.24 24.85
C ARG A 157 4.30 4.26 24.68
N ARG A 158 4.63 5.56 24.78
CA ARG A 158 3.67 6.65 24.55
C ARG A 158 3.24 6.71 23.09
N ASP A 159 4.17 6.54 22.15
CA ASP A 159 3.85 6.56 20.71
C ASP A 159 2.93 5.40 20.35
N GLU A 160 3.22 4.21 20.86
CA GLU A 160 2.37 3.03 20.69
C GLU A 160 0.96 3.25 21.25
N TRP A 161 0.85 3.81 22.44
CA TRP A 161 -0.45 4.13 23.05
C TRP A 161 -1.24 5.15 22.23
N LEU A 162 -0.60 6.24 21.80
CA LEU A 162 -1.23 7.27 20.96
C LEU A 162 -1.67 6.70 19.62
N HIS A 163 -0.85 5.84 19.00
CA HIS A 163 -1.15 5.20 17.72
C HIS A 163 -2.37 4.29 17.82
N ARG A 164 -2.46 3.50 18.90
CA ARG A 164 -3.64 2.66 19.19
C ARG A 164 -4.90 3.50 19.38
N ARG A 165 -4.83 4.60 20.15
CA ARG A 165 -5.98 5.50 20.36
C ARG A 165 -6.42 6.22 19.10
N PHE A 166 -5.46 6.67 18.28
CA PHE A 166 -5.76 7.20 16.95
C PHE A 166 -6.51 6.14 16.12
N GLY A 167 -6.04 4.89 16.15
CA GLY A 167 -6.70 3.79 15.45
C GLY A 167 -8.12 3.51 15.93
N ASP A 168 -8.37 3.56 17.24
CA ASP A 168 -9.71 3.44 17.83
C ASP A 168 -10.65 4.56 17.36
N ILE A 169 -10.16 5.80 17.28
CA ILE A 169 -10.92 6.95 16.76
C ILE A 169 -11.24 6.74 15.27
N VAL A 170 -10.26 6.31 14.47
CA VAL A 170 -10.48 6.00 13.05
C VAL A 170 -11.54 4.91 12.90
N ARG A 171 -11.48 3.83 13.71
CA ARG A 171 -12.49 2.77 13.72
C ARG A 171 -13.89 3.31 13.99
N LEU A 172 -14.02 4.16 15.02
CA LEU A 172 -15.30 4.75 15.42
C LEU A 172 -15.88 5.64 14.31
N VAL A 173 -15.05 6.52 13.74
CA VAL A 173 -15.47 7.40 12.63
C VAL A 173 -15.85 6.56 11.41
N PHE A 174 -15.07 5.54 11.09
CA PHE A 174 -15.34 4.67 9.94
C PHE A 174 -16.60 3.80 10.13
N ALA A 175 -17.00 3.50 11.37
CA ALA A 175 -18.25 2.81 11.67
C ALA A 175 -19.48 3.60 11.18
N LEU A 176 -19.39 4.93 11.16
CA LEU A 176 -20.44 5.83 10.65
C LEU A 176 -20.52 5.85 9.12
N VAL A 177 -19.47 5.40 8.42
CA VAL A 177 -19.48 5.34 6.95
C VAL A 177 -20.40 4.20 6.50
N PRO A 178 -21.42 4.44 5.66
CA PRO A 178 -22.29 3.38 5.19
C PRO A 178 -21.50 2.31 4.45
N PHE A 179 -21.86 1.04 4.63
CA PHE A 179 -21.10 -0.12 4.10
C PHE A 179 -20.74 0.00 2.61
N ARG A 180 -21.66 0.56 1.81
CA ARG A 180 -21.48 0.77 0.37
C ARG A 180 -20.36 1.76 0.04
N PHE A 181 -20.07 2.73 0.90
CA PHE A 181 -19.01 3.73 0.69
C PHE A 181 -17.68 3.35 1.33
N ARG A 182 -17.62 2.23 2.08
CA ARG A 182 -16.38 1.69 2.64
C ARG A 182 -15.43 1.08 1.59
N LYS A 183 -15.92 0.88 0.35
CA LYS A 183 -15.15 0.27 -0.74
C LYS A 183 -14.79 1.32 -1.78
N HIS A 184 -13.57 1.24 -2.30
CA HIS A 184 -13.16 1.98 -3.49
C HIS A 184 -14.16 1.72 -4.64
N PRO A 185 -14.51 2.70 -5.50
CA PRO A 185 -15.54 2.54 -6.53
C PRO A 185 -15.37 1.30 -7.44
N ARG A 186 -14.13 0.94 -7.79
CA ARG A 186 -13.84 -0.28 -8.59
C ARG A 186 -14.15 -1.56 -7.82
N ALA A 187 -13.75 -1.64 -6.55
CA ALA A 187 -14.04 -2.77 -5.67
C ALA A 187 -15.56 -2.89 -5.41
N ARG A 188 -16.24 -1.75 -5.21
CA ARG A 188 -17.70 -1.71 -5.09
C ARG A 188 -18.40 -2.21 -6.35
N ALA A 189 -17.95 -1.81 -7.53
CA ALA A 189 -18.52 -2.30 -8.79
C ALA A 189 -18.30 -3.82 -8.95
N GLY A 190 -17.14 -4.35 -8.56
CA GLY A 190 -16.93 -5.80 -8.51
C GLY A 190 -17.91 -6.52 -7.57
N TRP A 191 -18.10 -5.98 -6.37
CA TRP A 191 -19.08 -6.49 -5.41
C TRP A 191 -20.51 -6.45 -5.97
N ASP A 192 -20.90 -5.34 -6.58
CA ASP A 192 -22.23 -5.18 -7.15
C ASP A 192 -22.52 -6.19 -8.28
N ARG A 193 -21.51 -6.55 -9.09
CA ARG A 193 -21.63 -7.64 -10.07
C ARG A 193 -21.82 -8.99 -9.38
N ALA A 194 -20.97 -9.29 -8.41
CA ALA A 194 -21.00 -10.57 -7.69
C ALA A 194 -22.32 -10.78 -6.93
N THR A 195 -22.93 -9.71 -6.41
CA THR A 195 -24.23 -9.79 -5.71
C THR A 195 -25.44 -9.55 -6.63
N GLY A 196 -25.26 -9.47 -7.95
CA GLY A 196 -26.35 -9.29 -8.91
C GLY A 196 -27.05 -7.93 -8.89
N ARG A 197 -26.44 -6.89 -8.28
CA ARG A 197 -26.99 -5.52 -8.29
C ARG A 197 -26.82 -4.86 -9.66
N ILE A 198 -25.75 -5.21 -10.37
CA ILE A 198 -25.52 -4.82 -11.77
C ILE A 198 -25.16 -6.07 -12.59
N PRO A 199 -25.35 -6.06 -13.92
CA PRO A 199 -25.02 -7.20 -14.78
C PRO A 199 -23.56 -7.65 -14.62
N ALA A 200 -23.31 -8.96 -14.71
CA ALA A 200 -21.98 -9.54 -14.56
C ALA A 200 -20.98 -9.09 -15.64
N ASP A 201 -21.49 -8.68 -16.80
CA ASP A 201 -20.76 -8.13 -17.95
C ASP A 201 -20.71 -6.59 -17.98
N ALA A 202 -21.25 -5.91 -16.96
CA ALA A 202 -21.24 -4.46 -16.89
C ALA A 202 -19.82 -3.90 -17.03
N PRO A 203 -19.60 -2.81 -17.80
CA PRO A 203 -18.27 -2.30 -18.11
C PRO A 203 -17.49 -1.93 -16.86
N LEU A 204 -16.16 -2.07 -16.92
CA LEU A 204 -15.28 -1.75 -15.80
C LEU A 204 -15.33 -0.25 -15.47
N VAL A 205 -15.53 0.07 -14.18
CA VAL A 205 -15.38 1.44 -13.68
C VAL A 205 -13.92 1.86 -13.83
N GLN A 206 -13.66 2.91 -14.59
CA GLN A 206 -12.33 3.47 -14.85
C GLN A 206 -12.04 4.64 -13.89
N THR A 207 -10.76 5.04 -13.81
CA THR A 207 -10.37 6.27 -13.11
C THR A 207 -10.91 7.50 -13.86
N PRO A 208 -11.37 8.57 -13.19
CA PRO A 208 -11.81 9.79 -13.89
C PRO A 208 -10.62 10.56 -14.49
N ALA A 209 -10.88 11.38 -15.51
CA ALA A 209 -9.86 12.17 -16.22
C ALA A 209 -8.91 12.99 -15.31
N ARG A 210 -9.44 13.52 -14.20
CA ARG A 210 -8.67 14.30 -13.20
C ARG A 210 -7.58 13.51 -12.46
N ASN A 211 -7.62 12.17 -12.52
CA ASN A 211 -6.66 11.28 -11.89
C ASN A 211 -5.70 10.62 -12.92
N LEU A 212 -5.79 11.01 -14.19
CA LEU A 212 -4.88 10.50 -15.23
C LEU A 212 -3.47 11.09 -15.05
N PRO A 213 -2.43 10.41 -15.58
CA PRO A 213 -1.10 10.98 -15.65
C PRO A 213 -1.08 12.36 -16.34
N PRO A 214 -0.03 13.17 -16.07
CA PRO A 214 0.30 14.36 -16.86
C PRO A 214 0.27 14.04 -18.37
N PRO A 215 -0.16 14.98 -19.23
CA PRO A 215 -0.34 14.71 -20.66
C PRO A 215 0.87 14.08 -21.36
N ASP A 216 2.07 14.48 -20.98
CA ASP A 216 3.36 13.98 -21.46
C ASP A 216 3.69 12.56 -21.03
N GLU A 217 3.04 12.04 -19.98
CA GLU A 217 3.22 10.69 -19.45
C GLU A 217 2.11 9.71 -19.86
N ARG A 218 1.10 10.15 -20.62
CA ARG A 218 -0.07 9.30 -20.93
C ARG A 218 0.23 8.13 -21.85
N ASP A 219 1.25 8.26 -22.69
CA ASP A 219 1.69 7.20 -23.60
C ASP A 219 2.75 6.27 -22.96
N ASN A 220 3.14 6.54 -21.71
CA ASN A 220 4.11 5.74 -21.00
C ASN A 220 3.51 4.36 -20.63
N PRO A 221 4.13 3.24 -21.05
CA PRO A 221 3.60 1.90 -20.81
C PRO A 221 3.63 1.49 -19.34
N THR A 222 4.22 2.28 -18.44
CA THR A 222 4.22 2.03 -16.99
C THR A 222 2.96 2.55 -16.29
N HIS A 223 2.13 3.34 -16.99
CA HIS A 223 0.97 3.97 -16.40
C HIS A 223 -0.34 3.35 -16.86
N TYR A 224 -1.26 3.17 -15.91
CA TYR A 224 -2.65 2.89 -16.22
C TYR A 224 -3.35 4.18 -16.68
N CYS A 225 -3.55 4.32 -17.99
CA CYS A 225 -4.19 5.49 -18.60
C CYS A 225 -5.37 5.05 -19.51
N PRO A 226 -6.56 4.78 -18.95
CA PRO A 226 -7.73 4.41 -19.75
C PRO A 226 -8.24 5.62 -20.56
N LYS A 227 -8.88 5.34 -21.70
CA LYS A 227 -9.62 6.36 -22.47
C LYS A 227 -10.94 6.67 -21.74
N VAL A 228 -11.03 7.85 -21.12
CA VAL A 228 -12.16 8.32 -20.31
C VAL A 228 -12.53 9.76 -20.62
#